data_AF-A0A920G4A5-F1
#
_entry.id   AF-A0A920G4A5-F1
#
_cell.length_a   1.000
_cell.length_b   1.000
_cell.length_c   1.000
_cell.angle_alpha   90.00
_cell.angle_beta   90.00
_cell.angle_gamma   90.00
#
_symmetry.space_group_name_H-M   'P 1'
#
loop_
_entity.id
_entity.type
_entity.pdbx_description
1 polymer ?
#
loop_
_entity_poly.entity_id
_entity_poly.type
_entity_poly.pdbx_seq_one_letter_code
_entity_poly.pdbx_strand_id
1 'polypeptide(L)'
;MPYDEHGEPIDIVLNPLGVPSRMNVGQILETHLGMAARGLGRKIDEMLEQQVKLTQLRSFLKQVYSHTSDSRRSADIASLSDDELIALAENLRAGVPMATPVFDGASRGVHQGTAAHGRAAR
;
A
#
# COMPACT_ATOMS: atom_id res chain seq x y z
N MET A 1 11.06 25.56 -7.37
CA MET A 1 10.76 24.73 -6.18
C MET A 1 12.01 23.94 -5.82
N PRO A 2 12.24 23.58 -4.55
CA PRO A 2 13.25 22.57 -4.20
C PRO A 2 13.05 21.29 -5.02
N TYR A 3 14.11 20.54 -5.25
CA TYR A 3 14.09 19.31 -6.05
C TYR A 3 14.94 18.22 -5.39
N ASP A 4 14.65 16.97 -5.71
CA ASP A 4 15.39 15.80 -5.20
C ASP A 4 16.68 15.52 -6.00
N GLU A 5 17.41 14.46 -5.63
CA GLU A 5 18.65 14.05 -6.31
C GLU A 5 18.44 13.62 -7.78
N HIS A 6 17.21 13.31 -8.17
CA HIS A 6 16.81 12.96 -9.52
C HIS A 6 16.28 14.17 -10.31
N GLY A 7 16.28 15.36 -9.71
CA GLY A 7 15.78 16.59 -10.32
C GLY A 7 14.25 16.72 -10.31
N GLU A 8 13.54 15.85 -9.59
CA GLU A 8 12.09 15.96 -9.47
C GLU A 8 11.72 17.14 -8.55
N PRO A 9 10.94 18.12 -9.02
CA PRO A 9 10.52 19.25 -8.21
C PRO A 9 9.51 18.82 -7.13
N ILE A 10 9.60 19.44 -5.96
CA ILE A 10 8.60 19.29 -4.90
C ILE A 10 7.35 20.13 -5.22
N ASP A 11 6.17 19.53 -5.13
CA ASP A 11 4.88 20.19 -5.40
C ASP A 11 4.44 21.14 -4.28
N ILE A 12 4.60 20.71 -3.02
CA ILE A 12 4.08 21.43 -1.84
C ILE A 12 5.15 21.48 -0.75
N VAL A 13 5.39 22.68 -0.20
CA VAL A 13 6.28 22.88 0.95
C VAL A 13 5.45 23.28 2.17
N LEU A 14 5.56 22.50 3.25
CA LEU A 14 4.83 22.74 4.50
C LEU A 14 5.77 23.27 5.59
N ASN A 15 5.25 24.14 6.46
CA ASN A 15 6.00 24.64 7.61
C ASN A 15 6.04 23.56 8.73
N PRO A 16 7.24 23.10 9.15
CA PRO A 16 7.36 22.04 10.15
C PRO A 16 6.83 22.42 11.54
N LEU A 17 6.75 23.72 11.88
CA LEU A 17 6.33 24.18 13.20
C LEU A 17 4.84 23.93 13.49
N GLY A 18 4.01 23.77 12.46
CA GLY A 18 2.57 23.56 12.61
C GLY A 18 2.18 22.16 13.08
N VAL A 19 3.07 21.18 12.96
CA VAL A 19 2.77 19.77 13.29
C VAL A 19 2.89 19.50 14.80
N PRO A 20 4.00 19.87 15.50
CA PRO A 20 4.11 19.64 16.94
C PRO A 20 3.09 20.43 17.74
N SER A 21 2.77 21.67 17.31
CA SER A 21 1.84 22.53 18.05
C SER A 21 0.40 22.02 18.05
N ARG A 22 0.02 21.19 17.06
CA ARG A 22 -1.32 20.60 16.92
C ARG A 22 -1.37 19.12 17.30
N MET A 23 -0.23 18.56 17.72
CA MET A 23 -0.08 17.14 18.03
C MET A 23 -0.53 16.20 16.89
N ASN A 24 -0.47 16.64 15.63
CA ASN A 24 -0.91 15.83 14.49
C ASN A 24 0.23 14.99 13.91
N VAL A 25 0.75 14.05 14.70
CA VAL A 25 1.81 13.12 14.25
C VAL A 25 1.35 12.26 13.08
N GLY A 26 0.03 12.03 12.94
CA GLY A 26 -0.57 11.30 11.83
C GLY A 26 -0.17 11.85 10.46
N GLN A 27 -0.06 13.18 10.31
CA GLN A 27 0.36 13.81 9.05
C GLN A 27 1.79 13.43 8.64
N ILE A 28 2.70 13.30 9.62
CA ILE A 28 4.07 12.86 9.36
C ILE A 28 4.06 11.39 8.92
N LEU A 29 3.32 10.54 9.64
CA LEU A 29 3.22 9.12 9.30
C LEU A 29 2.57 8.89 7.93
N GLU A 30 1.54 9.65 7.58
CA GLU A 30 0.90 9.63 6.27
C GLU A 30 1.86 10.06 5.16
N THR A 31 2.66 11.10 5.39
CA THR A 31 3.67 11.54 4.42
C THR A 31 4.72 10.45 4.17
N HIS A 32 5.20 9.79 5.23
CA HIS A 32 6.15 8.67 5.10
C HIS A 32 5.51 7.47 4.39
N LEU A 33 4.27 7.11 4.74
CA LEU A 33 3.55 6.01 4.11
C LEU A 33 3.28 6.29 2.63
N GLY A 34 2.86 7.51 2.30
CA GLY A 34 2.66 7.96 0.92
C GLY A 34 3.94 7.94 0.10
N MET A 35 5.07 8.36 0.68
CA MET A 35 6.38 8.28 0.03
C MET A 35 6.80 6.82 -0.22
N ALA A 36 6.59 5.93 0.75
CA ALA A 36 6.85 4.50 0.58
C ALA A 36 5.95 3.88 -0.51
N ALA A 37 4.66 4.20 -0.51
CA ALA A 37 3.70 3.75 -1.51
C ALA A 37 4.08 4.18 -2.94
N ARG A 38 4.52 5.44 -3.10
CA ARG A 38 5.03 5.97 -4.37
C ARG A 38 6.32 5.27 -4.81
N GLY A 39 7.24 5.02 -3.88
CA GLY A 39 8.47 4.28 -4.15
C GLY A 39 8.21 2.84 -4.64
N LEU A 40 7.23 2.15 -4.04
CA LEU A 40 6.80 0.84 -4.52
C LEU A 40 6.21 0.90 -5.94
N GLY A 41 5.40 1.92 -6.24
CA GLY A 41 4.86 2.14 -7.59
C GLY A 41 5.96 2.35 -8.63
N ARG A 42 6.95 3.21 -8.34
CA ARG A 42 8.14 3.40 -9.19
C ARG A 42 8.88 2.09 -9.44
N LYS A 43 9.01 1.24 -8.42
CA LYS A 43 9.66 -0.06 -8.60
C LYS A 43 8.88 -1.00 -9.54
N ILE A 44 7.54 -0.98 -9.45
CA ILE A 44 6.67 -1.73 -10.37
C ILE A 44 6.81 -1.19 -11.79
N ASP A 45 6.83 0.13 -11.94
CA ASP A 45 7.02 0.81 -13.23
C ASP A 45 8.34 0.39 -13.90
N GLU A 46 9.45 0.46 -13.17
CA GLU A 46 10.77 -0.02 -13.64
C GLU A 46 10.73 -1.50 -14.08
N MET A 47 10.02 -2.36 -13.35
CA MET A 47 9.89 -3.78 -13.69
C MET A 47 9.06 -4.01 -14.96
N LEU A 48 8.06 -3.17 -15.23
CA LEU A 48 7.27 -3.22 -16.46
C LEU A 48 8.09 -2.71 -17.66
N GLU A 49 8.80 -1.60 -17.50
CA GLU A 49 9.67 -1.03 -18.54
C GLU A 49 10.80 -1.99 -18.94
N GLN A 50 11.39 -2.68 -17.96
CA GLN A 50 12.45 -3.67 -18.19
C GLN A 50 11.92 -5.02 -18.71
N GLN A 51 10.60 -5.17 -18.90
CA GLN A 51 9.95 -6.41 -19.33
C GLN A 51 10.40 -7.63 -18.50
N VAL A 52 10.47 -7.43 -17.18
CA VAL A 52 10.91 -8.45 -16.24
C VAL A 52 9.97 -9.66 -16.31
N LYS A 53 10.50 -10.87 -16.05
CA LYS A 53 9.69 -12.10 -16.09
C LYS A 53 8.48 -11.98 -15.17
N LEU A 54 7.31 -12.42 -15.64
CA LEU A 54 6.06 -12.40 -14.88
C LEU A 54 6.16 -13.10 -13.52
N THR A 55 6.99 -14.13 -13.41
CA THR A 55 7.28 -14.82 -12.13
C THR A 55 7.89 -13.87 -11.09
N GLN A 56 8.80 -13.00 -11.50
CA GLN A 56 9.45 -12.03 -10.61
C GLN A 56 8.48 -10.91 -10.21
N LEU A 57 7.68 -10.41 -11.16
CA LEU A 57 6.63 -9.43 -10.89
C LEU A 57 5.60 -9.98 -9.89
N ARG A 58 5.13 -11.20 -10.09
CA ARG A 58 4.21 -11.89 -9.17
C ARG A 58 4.82 -12.07 -7.78
N SER A 59 6.10 -12.47 -7.71
CA SER A 59 6.81 -12.60 -6.43
C SER A 59 6.92 -11.27 -5.70
N PHE A 60 7.24 -10.19 -6.41
CA PHE A 60 7.36 -8.86 -5.84
C PHE A 60 6.02 -8.38 -5.29
N LEU A 61 4.94 -8.48 -6.08
CA LEU A 61 3.59 -8.13 -5.61
C LEU A 61 3.18 -8.96 -4.39
N LYS A 62 3.48 -10.26 -4.37
CA LYS A 62 3.24 -11.09 -3.17
C LYS A 62 3.99 -10.58 -1.94
N GLN A 63 5.25 -10.17 -2.08
CA GLN A 63 6.03 -9.60 -0.97
C GLN A 63 5.44 -8.27 -0.47
N VAL A 64 5.00 -7.41 -1.39
CA VAL A 64 4.34 -6.14 -1.03
C VAL A 64 3.10 -6.39 -0.16
N TYR A 65 2.27 -7.37 -0.52
CA TYR A 65 1.03 -7.65 0.20
C TYR A 65 1.17 -8.67 1.36
N SER A 66 2.28 -9.40 1.47
CA SER A 66 2.48 -10.38 2.56
C SER A 66 2.62 -9.76 3.95
N HIS A 67 3.00 -8.49 4.02
CA HIS A 67 3.15 -7.74 5.27
C HIS A 67 1.84 -7.08 5.74
N THR A 68 0.74 -7.29 5.02
CA THR A 68 -0.57 -6.72 5.39
C THR A 68 -1.28 -7.64 6.39
N SER A 69 -2.04 -7.06 7.33
CA SER A 69 -2.88 -7.77 8.30
C SER A 69 -3.87 -8.76 7.64
N ASP A 70 -4.18 -8.54 6.36
CA ASP A 70 -5.10 -9.35 5.56
C ASP A 70 -4.35 -10.35 4.67
N SER A 71 -4.14 -11.56 5.19
CA SER A 71 -3.49 -12.67 4.49
C SER A 71 -4.20 -13.09 3.19
N ARG A 72 -5.50 -12.74 3.02
CA ARG A 72 -6.26 -13.04 1.79
C ARG A 72 -5.69 -12.36 0.57
N ARG A 73 -5.15 -11.14 0.70
CA ARG A 73 -4.59 -10.39 -0.45
C ARG A 73 -3.43 -11.12 -1.12
N SER A 74 -2.61 -11.81 -0.34
CA SER A 74 -1.50 -12.61 -0.88
C SER A 74 -1.98 -13.85 -1.66
N ALA A 75 -3.11 -14.43 -1.24
CA ALA A 75 -3.76 -15.55 -1.91
C ALA A 75 -4.46 -15.10 -3.20
N ASP A 76 -5.10 -13.93 -3.18
CA ASP A 76 -5.75 -13.35 -4.36
C ASP A 76 -4.75 -13.08 -5.49
N ILE A 77 -3.54 -12.58 -5.17
CA ILE A 77 -2.48 -12.38 -6.17
C ILE A 77 -1.98 -13.71 -6.76
N ALA A 78 -2.07 -14.80 -5.99
CA ALA A 78 -1.68 -16.11 -6.47
C ALA A 78 -2.70 -16.70 -7.46
N SER A 79 -3.98 -16.31 -7.37
CA SER A 79 -5.04 -16.79 -8.25
C SER A 79 -5.23 -15.96 -9.52
N LEU A 80 -4.65 -14.76 -9.61
CA LEU A 80 -4.71 -13.93 -10.81
C LEU A 80 -4.03 -14.61 -12.01
N SER A 81 -4.71 -14.54 -13.16
CA SER A 81 -4.12 -14.85 -14.46
C SER A 81 -3.00 -13.87 -14.82
N ASP A 82 -2.22 -14.21 -15.84
CA ASP A 82 -1.09 -13.38 -16.25
C ASP A 82 -1.54 -12.02 -16.83
N ASP A 83 -2.65 -11.98 -17.57
CA ASP A 83 -3.24 -10.73 -18.09
C ASP A 83 -3.77 -9.84 -16.96
N GLU A 84 -4.43 -10.43 -15.97
CA GLU A 84 -4.92 -9.69 -14.79
C GLU A 84 -3.78 -9.16 -13.92
N LEU A 85 -2.67 -9.91 -13.83
CA LEU A 85 -1.49 -9.49 -13.09
C LEU A 85 -0.84 -8.28 -13.75
N ILE A 86 -0.75 -8.27 -15.08
CA ILE A 86 -0.22 -7.12 -15.84
C ILE A 86 -1.15 -5.92 -15.68
N ALA A 87 -2.47 -6.11 -15.84
CA ALA A 87 -3.44 -5.04 -15.65
C ALA A 87 -3.38 -4.45 -14.23
N LEU A 88 -3.21 -5.30 -13.21
CA LEU A 88 -3.00 -4.84 -11.84
C LEU A 88 -1.69 -4.04 -11.73
N ALA A 89 -0.58 -4.55 -12.26
CA ALA A 89 0.71 -3.87 -12.20
C ALA A 89 0.67 -2.50 -12.88
N GLU A 90 0.02 -2.37 -14.04
CA GLU A 90 -0.19 -1.09 -14.73
C GLU A 90 -0.94 -0.08 -13.85
N ASN A 91 -1.96 -0.53 -13.13
CA ASN A 91 -2.71 0.33 -12.21
C ASN A 91 -1.89 0.77 -10.98
N LEU A 92 -0.82 0.03 -10.62
CA LEU A 92 -0.01 0.30 -9.44
C LEU A 92 1.22 1.18 -9.73
N ARG A 93 1.49 1.54 -10.99
CA ARG A 93 2.67 2.34 -11.41
C ARG A 93 2.79 3.67 -10.68
N ALA A 94 1.66 4.35 -10.46
CA ALA A 94 1.64 5.64 -9.77
C ALA A 94 1.87 5.53 -8.25
N GLY A 95 1.74 4.33 -7.68
CA GLY A 95 1.85 4.07 -6.26
C GLY A 95 0.95 2.92 -5.83
N VAL A 96 1.37 2.19 -4.80
CA VAL A 96 0.59 1.08 -4.25
C VAL A 96 -0.43 1.63 -3.24
N PRO A 97 -1.75 1.43 -3.44
CA PRO A 97 -2.76 1.88 -2.48
C PRO A 97 -2.61 1.16 -1.13
N MET A 98 -2.36 1.94 -0.08
CA MET A 98 -2.22 1.45 1.29
C MET A 98 -3.51 1.73 2.08
N ALA A 99 -3.91 0.76 2.90
CA ALA A 99 -5.05 0.90 3.80
C ALA A 99 -4.60 0.70 5.25
N THR A 100 -4.74 1.73 6.06
CA THR A 100 -4.50 1.68 7.51
C THR A 100 -5.83 1.86 8.24
N PRO A 101 -6.39 0.82 8.89
CA PRO A 101 -7.61 0.97 9.66
C PRO A 101 -7.40 1.97 10.80
N VAL A 102 -8.43 2.76 11.13
CA VAL A 102 -8.35 3.82 12.15
C VAL A 102 -7.95 3.29 13.53
N PHE A 103 -8.24 2.02 13.83
CA PHE A 103 -7.97 1.37 15.12
C PHE A 103 -7.41 -0.05 14.96
N ASP A 104 -6.30 -0.24 14.24
CA ASP A 104 -5.61 -1.56 14.16
C ASP A 104 -4.50 -1.73 15.23
N GLY A 105 -4.51 -0.89 16.28
CA GLY A 105 -3.50 -0.86 17.34
C GLY A 105 -3.79 -1.72 18.57
N ALA A 106 -4.90 -2.48 18.60
CA ALA A 106 -5.33 -3.23 19.77
C ALA A 106 -5.66 -4.69 19.47
N SER A 107 -4.66 -5.50 19.13
CA SER A 107 -4.73 -6.95 19.39
C SER A 107 -4.00 -7.27 20.70
N ARG A 108 -4.64 -6.95 21.82
CA ARG A 108 -4.45 -7.70 23.08
C ARG A 108 -5.66 -8.60 23.25
N GLY A 109 -5.43 -9.91 23.15
CA GLY A 109 -6.37 -10.92 23.62
C GLY A 109 -7.25 -11.54 22.54
N VAL A 110 -6.88 -12.74 22.13
CA VAL A 110 -7.83 -13.84 22.00
C VAL A 110 -8.81 -13.75 23.18
N HIS A 111 -10.10 -13.48 22.93
CA HIS A 111 -11.26 -14.06 23.63
C HIS A 111 -12.57 -13.40 23.17
N GLN A 112 -13.57 -14.27 22.92
CA GLN A 112 -15.01 -14.04 22.69
C GLN A 112 -15.36 -13.42 21.32
N GLY A 113 -16.20 -14.02 20.49
CA GLY A 113 -17.08 -15.17 20.64
C GLY A 113 -18.03 -15.15 19.44
N THR A 114 -18.18 -16.30 18.82
CA THR A 114 -19.22 -16.67 17.85
C THR A 114 -20.56 -15.94 18.03
N ALA A 115 -21.02 -15.20 17.01
CA ALA A 115 -22.42 -15.12 16.58
C ALA A 115 -22.59 -14.18 15.36
N ALA A 116 -22.40 -14.72 14.16
CA ALA A 116 -22.94 -14.13 12.94
C ALA A 116 -23.91 -15.15 12.31
N HIS A 117 -25.15 -15.17 12.80
CA HIS A 117 -26.29 -15.69 12.06
C HIS A 117 -27.03 -14.50 11.45
N GLY A 118 -26.91 -14.36 10.13
CA GLY A 118 -27.59 -13.33 9.35
C GLY A 118 -27.65 -13.71 7.87
N ARG A 119 -28.47 -14.73 7.53
CA ARG A 119 -29.05 -14.92 6.19
C ARG A 119 -30.52 -14.49 6.32
N ALA A 120 -30.93 -13.38 5.72
CA ALA A 120 -31.34 -13.20 4.33
C ALA A 120 -32.74 -13.78 4.00
N ALA A 121 -33.60 -12.88 3.50
CA ALA A 121 -34.75 -13.09 2.62
C ALA A 121 -35.99 -13.83 3.17
N ARG A 122 -37.02 -13.04 3.51
CA ARG A 122 -38.32 -12.98 2.81
C ARG A 122 -38.96 -11.61 3.04
#